data_AF-A0AAV5PWE3-F1
#
_entry.id   AF-A0AAV5PWE3-F1
#
_cell.length_a   1.000
_cell.length_b   1.000
_cell.length_c   1.000
_cell.angle_alpha   90.00
_cell.angle_beta   90.00
_cell.angle_gamma   90.00
#
_symmetry.space_group_name_H-M   'P 1'
#
loop_
_entity.id
_entity.type
_entity.pdbx_description
1 polymer ?
#
loop_
_entity_poly.entity_id
_entity_poly.type
_entity_poly.pdbx_seq_one_letter_code
_entity_poly.pdbx_strand_id
1 'polypeptide(L)'
;MPTPSQSIGAPIPNNTPHAVSVTLPTWEATVGYEEGESWVVDKMNSGYPRFFIHSQIQTLCKLLEASYAREDERCMIFPSYKVAKRAREFIKKKSLNSPPVRILQLSSPAPTNDEEKSYRIEANISALFFPSQEFSLAKQYWQHSGEGISSRLGEYFFNEMKDKVSIEASKNIRRGSGRSSTSRASRSSKSNRSSLSKGKEEGETFIEERFGRNLDLSFADKAKNLLKERLANEVKDVNKEDIYLYPSGMGAIFNAHRIILNTIGELPSNSNVLVEPSVRNEEKSVCFGFPYVDTLNILRKWGAGCHFYGFGDDHSLDDLERRLEQGERILSLFCEFPSNPLLKTPDIIRISELSKKYNFAVVIDETVANLSNVEVLPYADFIVSSLTKIFSGDSNVMAGCMILNSKSRYYSTFKSWMNEDYEDLFWSQDAIYLERNSRDFVQRSKVMNENAEAVIKLFQSELGEELIENIFYPSVVESKGHYDKVKKADGGYGALISIVFKESADAVCFFNTIELSKGPSLGTNFTLVCPYAILAHFQELDEVEKWGVDRNLVRMSIGMEKKEDLVERIREALECAKEQHNL
;
A
#
# COMPACT_ATOMS: atom_id res chain seq x y z
N MET A 1 -6.93 -26.33 -3.34
CA MET A 1 -6.01 -25.46 -2.59
C MET A 1 -6.10 -25.81 -1.11
N PRO A 2 -5.04 -25.62 -0.30
CA PRO A 2 -5.15 -25.80 1.15
C PRO A 2 -6.23 -24.87 1.72
N THR A 3 -6.94 -25.34 2.75
CA THR A 3 -7.98 -24.56 3.44
C THR A 3 -7.39 -23.26 3.98
N PRO A 4 -8.07 -22.10 3.81
CA PRO A 4 -7.62 -20.84 4.39
C PRO A 4 -7.45 -20.95 5.90
N SER A 5 -6.47 -20.24 6.47
CA SER A 5 -6.36 -20.13 7.93
C SER A 5 -7.62 -19.46 8.49
N GLN A 6 -8.10 -20.01 9.60
CA GLN A 6 -9.12 -19.39 10.44
C GLN A 6 -8.50 -18.80 11.73
N SER A 7 -7.17 -18.84 11.87
CA SER A 7 -6.47 -18.27 13.02
C SER A 7 -6.35 -16.76 12.86
N ILE A 8 -6.98 -16.02 13.76
CA ILE A 8 -6.86 -14.55 13.88
C ILE A 8 -5.38 -14.16 13.89
N GLY A 9 -5.03 -13.13 13.12
CA GLY A 9 -3.67 -12.58 13.11
C GLY A 9 -2.63 -13.42 12.36
N ALA A 10 -3.04 -14.55 11.76
CA ALA A 10 -2.15 -15.34 10.92
C ALA A 10 -1.87 -14.64 9.57
N PRO A 11 -0.62 -14.69 9.06
CA PRO A 11 -0.27 -14.11 7.76
C PRO A 11 -1.02 -14.81 6.62
N ILE A 12 -1.33 -14.05 5.57
CA ILE A 12 -1.90 -14.58 4.33
C ILE A 12 -0.94 -14.31 3.15
N PRO A 13 -0.33 -15.36 2.56
CA PRO A 13 -0.51 -16.79 2.84
C PRO A 13 0.10 -17.22 4.18
N ASN A 14 -0.36 -18.34 4.72
CA ASN A 14 0.18 -18.91 5.95
C ASN A 14 1.70 -19.12 5.85
N ASN A 15 2.40 -18.98 6.98
CA ASN A 15 3.85 -19.20 7.09
C ASN A 15 4.68 -18.37 6.09
N THR A 16 4.19 -17.19 5.71
CA THR A 16 4.91 -16.24 4.85
C THR A 16 5.41 -15.09 5.73
N PRO A 17 6.73 -15.02 6.05
CA PRO A 17 7.27 -14.04 6.99
C PRO A 17 7.04 -12.58 6.61
N HIS A 18 6.89 -12.29 5.32
CA HIS A 18 6.65 -10.95 4.79
C HIS A 18 5.29 -10.83 4.11
N ALA A 19 4.30 -11.58 4.60
CA ALA A 19 2.95 -11.49 4.10
C ALA A 19 2.45 -10.04 4.17
N VAL A 20 1.78 -9.60 3.11
CA VAL A 20 1.17 -8.27 3.04
C VAL A 20 -0.32 -8.30 3.38
N SER A 21 -0.79 -9.37 4.01
CA SER A 21 -2.18 -9.54 4.44
C SER A 21 -2.24 -10.41 5.69
N VAL A 22 -3.36 -10.34 6.40
CA VAL A 22 -3.60 -10.97 7.70
C VAL A 22 -5.02 -11.52 7.79
N THR A 23 -5.17 -12.60 8.55
CA THR A 23 -6.45 -13.30 8.73
C THR A 23 -7.32 -12.61 9.77
N LEU A 24 -8.51 -12.19 9.35
CA LEU A 24 -9.63 -11.77 10.18
C LEU A 24 -10.85 -12.64 9.81
N PRO A 25 -11.05 -13.78 10.49
CA PRO A 25 -11.87 -14.89 9.97
C PRO A 25 -13.38 -14.68 10.09
N THR A 26 -13.81 -13.75 10.95
CA THR A 26 -15.23 -13.48 11.23
C THR A 26 -15.50 -11.99 11.25
N TRP A 27 -16.77 -11.61 11.06
CA TRP A 27 -17.21 -10.22 11.14
C TRP A 27 -16.88 -9.63 12.51
N GLU A 28 -17.16 -10.39 13.58
CA GLU A 28 -16.84 -10.04 14.96
C GLU A 28 -15.33 -9.83 15.18
N ALA A 29 -14.47 -10.67 14.59
CA ALA A 29 -13.03 -10.46 14.66
C ALA A 29 -12.58 -9.19 13.92
N THR A 30 -13.30 -8.80 12.87
CA THR A 30 -13.04 -7.53 12.16
C THR A 30 -13.44 -6.33 13.02
N VAL A 31 -14.64 -6.37 13.64
CA VAL A 31 -15.08 -5.35 14.59
C VAL A 31 -14.13 -5.26 15.78
N GLY A 32 -13.80 -6.38 16.41
CA GLY A 32 -12.87 -6.43 17.56
C GLY A 32 -11.46 -5.95 17.22
N TYR A 33 -11.00 -6.10 15.97
CA TYR A 33 -9.75 -5.48 15.52
C TYR A 33 -9.85 -3.95 15.52
N GLU A 34 -10.94 -3.39 15.00
CA GLU A 34 -11.16 -1.95 14.88
C GLU A 34 -11.51 -1.26 16.20
N GLU A 35 -12.13 -1.99 17.14
CA GLU A 35 -12.38 -1.55 18.52
C GLU A 35 -11.15 -1.71 19.43
N GLY A 36 -10.11 -2.40 18.96
CA GLY A 36 -8.89 -2.64 19.71
C GLY A 36 -9.04 -3.67 20.83
N GLU A 37 -9.96 -4.62 20.68
CA GLU A 37 -10.22 -5.65 21.67
C GLU A 37 -9.05 -6.63 21.79
N SER A 38 -8.65 -6.90 23.03
CA SER A 38 -7.42 -7.66 23.32
C SER A 38 -7.44 -9.09 22.76
N TRP A 39 -8.61 -9.74 22.69
CA TRP A 39 -8.72 -11.11 22.16
C TRP A 39 -8.42 -11.22 20.66
N VAL A 40 -8.44 -10.09 19.93
CA VAL A 40 -8.01 -9.96 18.53
C VAL A 40 -6.60 -9.38 18.47
N VAL A 41 -6.39 -8.19 19.03
CA VAL A 41 -5.14 -7.42 18.88
C VAL A 41 -3.92 -8.18 19.42
N ASP A 42 -4.06 -8.88 20.55
CA ASP A 42 -2.94 -9.65 21.14
C ASP A 42 -2.55 -10.86 20.29
N LYS A 43 -3.42 -11.31 19.37
CA LYS A 43 -3.15 -12.41 18.43
C LYS A 43 -2.58 -11.93 17.09
N MET A 44 -2.54 -10.63 16.84
CA MET A 44 -2.03 -10.06 15.59
C MET A 44 -0.51 -10.21 15.49
N ASN A 45 -0.06 -11.29 14.84
CA ASN A 45 1.36 -11.53 14.58
C ASN A 45 1.85 -10.81 13.32
N SER A 46 0.93 -10.45 12.43
CA SER A 46 1.18 -9.68 11.21
C SER A 46 0.04 -8.69 10.96
N GLY A 47 0.15 -7.87 9.91
CA GLY A 47 -0.90 -6.97 9.49
C GLY A 47 -0.62 -6.41 8.09
N TYR A 48 -1.57 -5.66 7.53
CA TYR A 48 -1.30 -4.94 6.29
C TYR A 48 -0.15 -3.95 6.54
N PRO A 49 0.96 -3.96 5.77
CA PRO A 49 2.21 -3.26 6.14
C PRO A 49 2.18 -1.72 6.06
N ARG A 50 0.99 -1.14 6.21
CA ARG A 50 0.70 0.29 6.37
C ARG A 50 -0.05 0.59 7.65
N PHE A 51 -0.92 -0.30 8.12
CA PHE A 51 -1.61 -0.13 9.40
C PHE A 51 -0.81 -0.76 10.55
N PHE A 52 0.02 -1.75 10.21
CA PHE A 52 0.85 -2.51 11.14
C PHE A 52 2.32 -2.39 10.76
N ILE A 53 3.14 -1.85 11.67
CA ILE A 53 4.60 -1.85 11.50
C ILE A 53 5.09 -3.27 11.74
N HIS A 54 5.77 -3.88 10.77
CA HIS A 54 6.22 -5.27 10.86
C HIS A 54 7.04 -5.55 12.13
N SER A 55 6.87 -6.72 12.75
CA SER A 55 7.52 -7.10 14.02
C SER A 55 9.04 -6.94 13.98
N GLN A 56 9.70 -7.37 12.90
CA GLN A 56 11.14 -7.19 12.70
C GLN A 56 11.56 -5.71 12.70
N ILE A 57 10.77 -4.83 12.09
CA ILE A 57 11.04 -3.37 12.10
C ILE A 57 10.85 -2.83 13.52
N GLN A 58 9.83 -3.28 14.25
CA GLN A 58 9.63 -2.88 15.66
C GLN A 58 10.79 -3.32 16.54
N THR A 59 11.29 -4.55 16.37
CA THR A 59 12.46 -5.07 17.08
C THR A 59 13.71 -4.24 16.77
N LEU A 60 13.92 -3.90 15.51
CA LEU A 60 15.02 -3.01 15.10
C LEU A 60 14.86 -1.62 15.72
N CYS A 61 13.67 -1.02 15.73
CA CYS A 61 13.41 0.25 16.41
C CYS A 61 13.75 0.18 17.90
N LYS A 62 13.29 -0.86 18.62
CA LYS A 62 13.59 -1.05 20.06
C LYS A 62 15.08 -1.16 20.32
N LEU A 63 15.80 -1.88 19.46
CA LEU A 63 17.24 -2.02 19.55
C LEU A 63 17.95 -0.67 19.32
N LEU A 64 17.53 0.11 18.33
CA LEU A 64 18.07 1.44 18.07
C LEU A 64 17.72 2.45 19.17
N GLU A 65 16.53 2.35 19.75
CA GLU A 65 16.12 3.13 20.92
C GLU A 65 17.05 2.85 22.11
N ALA A 66 17.25 1.57 22.46
CA ALA A 66 18.16 1.19 23.54
C ALA A 66 19.62 1.65 23.32
N SER A 67 20.06 1.73 22.05
CA SER A 67 21.44 2.09 21.71
C SER A 67 21.68 3.57 21.49
N TYR A 68 20.67 4.35 21.11
CA TYR A 68 20.90 5.73 20.67
C TYR A 68 19.85 6.72 21.13
N ALA A 69 18.69 6.31 21.65
CA ALA A 69 17.67 7.24 22.13
C ALA A 69 18.15 8.06 23.33
N ARG A 70 17.68 9.30 23.41
CA ARG A 70 17.70 10.11 24.64
C ARG A 70 16.45 9.79 25.46
N GLU A 71 16.37 10.34 26.66
CA GLU A 71 15.19 10.24 27.51
C GLU A 71 13.93 10.68 26.75
N ASP A 72 12.87 9.88 26.87
CA ASP A 72 11.57 10.04 26.20
C ASP A 72 11.56 10.06 24.67
N GLU A 73 12.65 9.67 24.00
CA GLU A 73 12.66 9.52 22.53
C GLU A 73 12.18 8.15 22.06
N ARG A 74 11.42 8.15 20.97
CA ARG A 74 11.11 6.98 20.15
C ARG A 74 11.79 7.12 18.80
N CYS A 75 11.88 6.02 18.05
CA CYS A 75 12.42 6.07 16.70
C CYS A 75 11.52 5.45 15.63
N MET A 76 11.68 5.95 14.41
CA MET A 76 11.10 5.42 13.19
C MET A 76 12.15 5.38 12.08
N ILE A 77 12.15 4.31 11.29
CA ILE A 77 13.24 4.02 10.34
C ILE A 77 12.79 4.30 8.91
N PHE A 78 13.65 4.97 8.15
CA PHE A 78 13.45 5.33 6.76
C PHE A 78 14.62 4.85 5.88
N PRO A 79 14.40 4.60 4.59
CA PRO A 79 15.39 4.03 3.68
C PRO A 79 16.49 5.02 3.25
N SER A 80 16.30 6.34 3.44
CA SER A 80 17.32 7.33 3.10
C SER A 80 17.28 8.55 4.02
N TYR A 81 18.37 9.33 4.01
CA TYR A 81 18.43 10.60 4.73
C TYR A 81 17.44 11.62 4.17
N LYS A 82 17.24 11.69 2.84
CA LYS A 82 16.28 12.62 2.24
C LYS A 82 14.87 12.33 2.73
N VAL A 83 14.48 11.04 2.80
CA VAL A 83 13.18 10.62 3.35
C VAL A 83 13.07 10.99 4.84
N ALA A 84 14.06 10.64 5.66
CA ALA A 84 14.04 10.97 7.09
C ALA A 84 13.99 12.48 7.33
N LYS A 85 14.65 13.29 6.49
CA LYS A 85 14.57 14.75 6.52
C LYS A 85 13.16 15.24 6.21
N ARG A 86 12.48 14.68 5.20
CA ARG A 86 11.08 15.03 4.91
C ARG A 86 10.15 14.69 6.08
N ALA A 87 10.31 13.51 6.68
CA ALA A 87 9.57 13.10 7.87
C ALA A 87 9.81 14.04 9.06
N ARG A 88 11.07 14.46 9.28
CA ARG A 88 11.43 15.46 10.28
C ARG A 88 10.72 16.78 10.07
N GLU A 89 10.77 17.33 8.85
CA GLU A 89 10.14 18.62 8.55
C GLU A 89 8.61 18.54 8.67
N PHE A 90 8.01 17.39 8.35
CA PHE A 90 6.59 17.15 8.58
C PHE A 90 6.23 17.21 10.07
N ILE A 91 6.97 16.50 10.94
CA ILE A 91 6.74 16.53 12.39
C ILE A 91 6.91 17.94 12.93
N LYS A 92 7.99 18.65 12.55
CA LYS A 92 8.24 20.02 13.00
C LYS A 92 7.13 20.99 12.59
N LYS A 93 6.63 20.88 11.36
CA LYS A 93 5.56 21.74 10.85
C LYS A 93 4.21 21.47 11.50
N LYS A 94 3.93 20.22 11.89
CA LYS A 94 2.62 19.80 12.42
C LYS A 94 2.55 19.74 13.94
N SER A 95 3.69 19.62 14.62
CA SER A 95 3.74 19.67 16.08
C SER A 95 3.54 21.09 16.59
N LEU A 96 2.87 21.23 17.74
CA LEU A 96 2.59 22.50 18.39
C LEU A 96 3.86 23.21 18.88
N ASN A 97 4.91 22.46 19.24
CA ASN A 97 6.07 22.98 19.97
C ASN A 97 7.40 22.88 19.20
N SER A 98 7.38 22.53 17.90
CA SER A 98 8.58 22.37 17.07
C SER A 98 9.70 21.55 17.76
N PRO A 99 9.44 20.27 18.06
CA PRO A 99 10.29 19.46 18.94
C PRO A 99 11.68 19.22 18.34
N PRO A 100 12.68 18.89 19.20
CA PRO A 100 13.95 18.39 18.72
C PRO A 100 13.73 17.04 18.04
N VAL A 101 13.98 16.99 16.73
CA VAL A 101 13.89 15.77 15.94
C VAL A 101 15.23 15.58 15.24
N ARG A 102 15.87 14.43 15.47
CA ARG A 102 17.24 14.15 15.03
C ARG A 102 17.28 12.91 14.14
N ILE A 103 18.26 12.86 13.25
CA ILE A 103 18.45 11.77 12.30
C ILE A 103 19.79 11.12 12.57
N LEU A 104 19.80 9.80 12.67
CA LEU A 104 21.00 8.98 12.73
C LEU A 104 21.05 8.13 11.46
N GLN A 105 22.12 8.27 10.67
CA GLN A 105 22.37 7.40 9.52
C GLN A 105 23.19 6.20 9.96
N LEU A 106 22.80 5.02 9.49
CA LEU A 106 23.49 3.76 9.76
C LEU A 106 23.63 2.99 8.45
N SER A 107 24.75 2.30 8.31
CA SER A 107 25.08 1.46 7.16
C SER A 107 25.45 0.07 7.65
N SER A 108 24.92 -0.96 6.98
CA SER A 108 25.42 -2.34 7.17
C SER A 108 26.80 -2.49 6.53
N PRO A 109 27.56 -3.54 6.83
CA PRO A 109 28.83 -3.80 6.15
C PRO A 109 28.64 -3.94 4.63
N ALA A 110 29.54 -3.31 3.86
CA ALA A 110 29.63 -3.54 2.42
C ALA A 110 30.28 -4.90 2.10
N PRO A 111 29.95 -5.53 0.96
CA PRO A 111 30.63 -6.74 0.51
C PRO A 111 32.12 -6.48 0.29
N THR A 112 32.98 -7.33 0.85
CA THR A 112 34.45 -7.13 0.77
C THR A 112 35.11 -7.78 -0.46
N ASN A 113 34.41 -8.66 -1.15
CA ASN A 113 34.88 -9.43 -2.30
C ASN A 113 33.69 -9.78 -3.22
N ASP A 114 33.97 -10.36 -4.40
CA ASP A 114 32.93 -10.68 -5.39
C ASP A 114 31.99 -11.80 -4.95
N GLU A 115 32.46 -12.75 -4.14
CA GLU A 115 31.61 -13.82 -3.59
C GLU A 115 30.56 -13.25 -2.63
N GLU A 116 30.96 -12.30 -1.77
CA GLU A 116 30.08 -11.60 -0.83
C GLU A 116 28.94 -10.84 -1.53
N LYS A 117 29.14 -10.36 -2.77
CA LYS A 117 28.08 -9.64 -3.51
C LYS A 117 26.83 -10.48 -3.74
N SER A 118 26.95 -11.81 -3.68
CA SER A 118 25.80 -12.71 -3.85
C SER A 118 24.89 -12.79 -2.62
N TYR A 119 25.38 -12.45 -1.42
CA TYR A 119 24.60 -12.57 -0.17
C TYR A 119 24.66 -11.34 0.74
N ARG A 120 25.48 -10.32 0.41
CA ARG A 120 25.61 -9.08 1.16
C ARG A 120 25.52 -7.84 0.27
N ILE A 121 24.72 -6.87 0.70
CA ILE A 121 24.60 -5.52 0.13
C ILE A 121 24.81 -4.51 1.26
N GLU A 122 25.54 -3.43 0.99
CA GLU A 122 25.56 -2.28 1.90
C GLU A 122 24.16 -1.62 1.92
N ALA A 123 23.40 -1.90 2.96
CA ALA A 123 22.11 -1.31 3.22
C ALA A 123 22.31 -0.03 4.04
N ASN A 124 21.69 1.06 3.61
CA ASN A 124 21.68 2.32 4.33
C ASN A 124 20.29 2.57 4.89
N ILE A 125 20.20 2.96 6.17
CA ILE A 125 18.95 3.40 6.79
C ILE A 125 19.17 4.72 7.52
N SER A 126 18.07 5.43 7.77
CA SER A 126 18.04 6.63 8.59
C SER A 126 17.01 6.47 9.70
N ALA A 127 17.48 6.43 10.95
CA ALA A 127 16.64 6.40 12.14
C ALA A 127 16.30 7.83 12.56
N LEU A 128 15.02 8.16 12.52
CA LEU A 128 14.46 9.42 12.98
C LEU A 128 14.08 9.27 14.45
N PHE A 129 14.71 10.04 15.33
CA PHE A 129 14.36 10.09 16.75
C PHE A 129 13.58 11.36 17.07
N PHE A 130 12.50 11.20 17.81
CA PHE A 130 11.55 12.26 18.17
C PHE A 130 10.95 11.98 19.57
N PRO A 131 10.43 13.01 20.27
CA PRO A 131 9.76 12.81 21.55
C PRO A 131 8.57 11.84 21.43
N SER A 132 8.37 10.98 22.42
CA SER A 132 7.36 9.90 22.40
C SER A 132 5.95 10.39 22.06
N GLN A 133 5.58 11.59 22.50
CA GLN A 133 4.28 12.21 22.21
C GLN A 133 4.04 12.48 20.71
N GLU A 134 5.11 12.60 19.91
CA GLU A 134 5.04 12.88 18.47
C GLU A 134 4.89 11.61 17.62
N PHE A 135 4.79 10.44 18.26
CA PHE A 135 4.66 9.16 17.56
C PHE A 135 3.47 9.15 16.60
N SER A 136 2.35 9.79 16.95
CA SER A 136 1.20 9.91 16.05
C SER A 136 1.57 10.64 14.76
N LEU A 137 2.32 11.75 14.82
CA LEU A 137 2.75 12.48 13.61
C LEU A 137 3.77 11.68 12.79
N ALA A 138 4.72 11.02 13.45
CA ALA A 138 5.69 10.15 12.77
C ALA A 138 4.97 9.00 12.05
N LYS A 139 4.04 8.33 12.74
CA LYS A 139 3.20 7.27 12.16
C LYS A 139 2.38 7.80 11.00
N GLN A 140 1.76 8.98 11.10
CA GLN A 140 1.04 9.59 9.99
C GLN A 140 1.93 9.86 8.77
N TYR A 141 3.17 10.33 8.97
CA TYR A 141 4.09 10.48 7.83
C TYR A 141 4.35 9.14 7.17
N TRP A 142 4.79 8.15 7.95
CA TRP A 142 5.11 6.80 7.47
C TRP A 142 3.92 6.11 6.78
N GLN A 143 2.74 6.24 7.39
CA GLN A 143 1.47 5.65 6.96
C GLN A 143 0.75 6.43 5.87
N HIS A 144 1.12 7.65 5.50
CA HIS A 144 0.50 8.29 4.31
C HIS A 144 1.50 8.36 3.16
N SER A 145 2.76 8.75 3.40
CA SER A 145 3.77 8.90 2.35
C SER A 145 4.19 7.60 1.67
N GLY A 146 4.21 6.47 2.39
CA GLY A 146 4.60 5.17 1.83
C GLY A 146 6.11 4.97 1.74
N GLU A 147 6.88 5.89 2.33
CA GLU A 147 8.34 5.93 2.25
C GLU A 147 9.06 5.20 3.40
N GLY A 148 8.37 4.28 4.10
CA GLY A 148 9.00 3.43 5.11
C GLY A 148 9.95 2.39 4.52
N ILE A 149 10.77 1.76 5.37
CA ILE A 149 11.51 0.56 4.98
C ILE A 149 10.57 -0.65 4.83
N SER A 150 10.91 -1.59 3.96
CA SER A 150 10.20 -2.87 3.85
C SER A 150 10.55 -3.81 5.02
N SER A 151 9.71 -4.83 5.25
CA SER A 151 9.97 -5.85 6.26
C SER A 151 11.28 -6.61 5.99
N ARG A 152 11.58 -6.91 4.71
CA ARG A 152 12.83 -7.56 4.28
C ARG A 152 14.05 -6.69 4.55
N LEU A 153 13.99 -5.39 4.24
CA LEU A 153 15.08 -4.47 4.58
C LEU A 153 15.27 -4.39 6.10
N GLY A 154 14.18 -4.30 6.87
CA GLY A 154 14.24 -4.29 8.33
C GLY A 154 14.90 -5.54 8.92
N GLU A 155 14.51 -6.72 8.45
CA GLU A 155 15.10 -7.99 8.86
C GLU A 155 16.56 -8.12 8.44
N TYR A 156 16.89 -7.82 7.17
CA TYR A 156 18.25 -7.84 6.67
C TYR A 156 19.18 -6.96 7.50
N PHE A 157 18.76 -5.71 7.72
CA PHE A 157 19.54 -4.74 8.47
C PHE A 157 19.71 -5.17 9.94
N PHE A 158 18.64 -5.69 10.56
CA PHE A 158 18.71 -6.25 11.91
C PHE A 158 19.74 -7.37 12.00
N ASN A 159 19.72 -8.33 11.09
CA ASN A 159 20.64 -9.46 11.09
C ASN A 159 22.10 -9.04 10.92
N GLU A 160 22.40 -8.08 10.05
CA GLU A 160 23.76 -7.58 9.83
C GLU A 160 24.28 -6.71 10.99
N MET A 161 23.40 -6.05 11.74
CA MET A 161 23.78 -5.01 12.71
C MET A 161 23.50 -5.36 14.18
N LYS A 162 22.76 -6.43 14.48
CA LYS A 162 22.32 -6.78 15.84
C LYS A 162 23.46 -6.81 16.86
N ASP A 163 24.60 -7.40 16.52
CA ASP A 163 25.73 -7.52 17.46
C ASP A 163 26.38 -6.16 17.74
N LYS A 164 26.64 -5.39 16.67
CA LYS A 164 27.22 -4.05 16.78
C LYS A 164 26.34 -3.11 17.59
N VAL A 165 25.04 -3.12 17.31
CA VAL A 165 24.07 -2.23 17.97
C VAL A 165 23.83 -2.68 19.42
N SER A 166 23.79 -3.98 19.70
CA SER A 166 23.65 -4.52 21.07
C SER A 166 24.85 -4.18 21.98
N ILE A 167 26.06 -4.16 21.42
CA ILE A 167 27.26 -3.70 22.14
C ILE A 167 27.10 -2.22 22.53
N GLU A 168 26.56 -1.39 21.65
CA GLU A 168 26.35 0.03 21.94
C GLU A 168 25.24 0.26 22.97
N ALA A 169 24.13 -0.50 22.91
CA ALA A 169 23.11 -0.51 23.97
C ALA A 169 23.72 -0.83 25.34
N SER A 170 24.58 -1.86 25.39
CA SER A 170 25.25 -2.27 26.62
C SER A 170 26.17 -1.17 27.18
N LYS A 171 26.85 -0.40 26.32
CA LYS A 171 27.67 0.75 26.75
C LYS A 171 26.81 1.88 27.31
N ASN A 172 25.65 2.16 26.71
CA ASN A 172 24.76 3.21 27.18
C ASN A 172 24.11 2.88 28.52
N ILE A 173 23.72 1.62 28.76
CA ILE A 173 23.25 1.18 30.08
C ILE A 173 24.34 1.40 31.15
N ARG A 174 25.61 1.11 30.83
CA ARG A 174 26.76 1.37 31.74
C ARG A 174 27.02 2.86 31.98
N ARG A 175 26.73 3.73 31.00
CA ARG A 175 26.86 5.19 31.15
C ARG A 175 25.71 5.79 31.98
N GLY A 176 24.47 5.29 31.80
CA GLY A 176 23.29 5.73 32.56
C GLY A 176 23.31 5.29 34.03
N SER A 177 23.92 4.14 34.34
CA SER A 177 24.11 3.65 35.71
C SER A 177 25.27 4.32 36.48
N GLY A 178 26.02 5.23 35.86
CA GLY A 178 27.14 5.96 36.47
C GLY A 178 26.75 7.06 37.47
N ARG A 179 25.46 7.27 37.75
CA ARG A 179 24.95 8.17 38.81
C ARG A 179 24.16 7.39 39.86
N SER A 180 24.79 6.41 40.49
CA SER A 180 24.34 5.88 41.78
C SER A 180 25.51 5.21 42.51
N SER A 181 25.62 5.55 43.79
CA SER A 181 26.62 5.24 44.80
C SER A 181 27.52 4.01 44.62
N THR A 182 28.81 4.25 44.91
CA THR A 182 29.81 3.30 45.37
C THR A 182 29.27 2.31 46.41
N SER A 183 29.28 1.01 46.10
CA SER A 183 29.39 -0.02 47.15
C SER A 183 30.22 -1.22 46.67
N ARG A 184 30.96 -1.77 47.62
CA ARG A 184 32.13 -2.64 47.48
C ARG A 184 31.81 -4.01 46.85
N ALA A 185 32.81 -4.51 46.13
CA ALA A 185 32.88 -5.85 45.56
C ALA A 185 32.89 -6.96 46.62
N SER A 186 32.19 -8.06 46.33
CA SER A 186 32.45 -9.38 46.86
C SER A 186 32.53 -10.40 45.72
N ARG A 187 33.67 -11.11 45.64
CA ARG A 187 33.93 -12.23 44.73
C ARG A 187 33.25 -13.50 45.24
N SER A 188 32.57 -14.24 44.36
CA SER A 188 32.46 -15.70 44.50
C SER A 188 32.13 -16.41 43.17
N SER A 189 33.05 -17.30 42.79
CA SER A 189 32.93 -18.63 42.14
C SER A 189 32.00 -18.91 40.94
N LYS A 190 32.62 -19.63 39.98
CA LYS A 190 32.10 -20.25 38.76
C LYS A 190 31.13 -21.43 39.00
N SER A 191 30.46 -21.76 37.89
CA SER A 191 29.84 -23.02 37.43
C SER A 191 28.45 -23.40 37.95
N ASN A 192 27.45 -23.46 37.08
CA ASN A 192 27.16 -24.62 36.23
C ASN A 192 26.19 -24.27 35.08
N ARG A 193 26.46 -24.84 33.89
CA ARG A 193 25.54 -24.88 32.75
C ARG A 193 24.50 -25.96 33.00
N SER A 194 23.22 -25.61 32.99
CA SER A 194 22.12 -26.56 32.85
C SER A 194 21.47 -26.37 31.48
N SER A 195 21.49 -27.45 30.71
CA SER A 195 20.82 -27.67 29.44
C SER A 195 19.30 -27.75 29.60
N LEU A 196 18.56 -26.94 28.81
CA LEU A 196 17.13 -27.01 28.44
C LEU A 196 16.98 -25.94 27.35
N SER A 197 16.33 -26.07 26.20
CA SER A 197 15.52 -27.11 25.57
C SER A 197 15.54 -26.78 24.06
N LYS A 198 16.17 -27.64 23.24
CA LYS A 198 16.06 -27.57 21.78
C LYS A 198 14.72 -28.18 21.38
N GLY A 199 13.87 -27.42 20.71
CA GLY A 199 12.62 -27.95 20.18
C GLY A 199 11.63 -26.84 19.88
N LYS A 200 11.94 -25.99 18.89
CA LYS A 200 10.97 -25.18 18.12
C LYS A 200 11.59 -24.45 16.92
N GLU A 201 12.90 -24.25 16.89
CA GLU A 201 13.57 -23.53 15.79
C GLU A 201 13.83 -24.37 14.52
N GLU A 202 13.92 -25.71 14.63
CA GLU A 202 14.32 -26.58 13.50
C GLU A 202 13.28 -26.67 12.37
N GLY A 203 12.03 -26.26 12.61
CA GLY A 203 10.98 -26.24 11.58
C GLY A 203 11.01 -25.00 10.69
N GLU A 204 11.40 -23.84 11.22
CA GLU A 204 11.46 -22.57 10.49
C GLU A 204 12.72 -22.47 9.62
N THR A 205 13.86 -22.95 10.14
CA THR A 205 15.12 -23.03 9.37
C THR A 205 15.04 -24.01 8.21
N PHE A 206 14.31 -25.12 8.36
CA PHE A 206 14.19 -26.15 7.32
C PHE A 206 13.32 -25.71 6.13
N ILE A 207 12.40 -24.76 6.31
CA ILE A 207 11.58 -24.21 5.20
C ILE A 207 12.38 -23.18 4.39
N GLU A 208 13.23 -22.37 5.03
CA GLU A 208 14.19 -21.51 4.34
C GLU A 208 15.19 -22.32 3.49
N GLU A 209 15.73 -23.41 4.03
CA GLU A 209 16.71 -24.25 3.33
C GLU A 209 16.11 -24.99 2.10
N ARG A 210 14.80 -25.28 2.09
CA ARG A 210 14.17 -26.01 0.97
C ARG A 210 13.50 -25.14 -0.09
N PHE A 211 13.07 -23.92 0.24
CA PHE A 211 12.39 -23.01 -0.70
C PHE A 211 13.20 -21.74 -1.03
N GLY A 212 14.25 -21.43 -0.25
CA GLY A 212 15.20 -20.33 -0.46
C GLY A 212 16.53 -20.80 -1.03
N ARG A 213 16.55 -21.53 -2.17
CA ARG A 213 17.82 -21.76 -2.89
C ARG A 213 18.42 -20.39 -3.26
N ASN A 214 19.46 -19.99 -2.53
CA ASN A 214 20.39 -18.87 -2.79
C ASN A 214 19.72 -17.67 -3.50
N LEU A 215 19.06 -16.80 -2.73
CA LEU A 215 18.66 -15.49 -3.25
C LEU A 215 19.94 -14.69 -3.54
N ASP A 216 20.48 -14.86 -4.73
CA ASP A 216 21.69 -14.18 -5.15
C ASP A 216 21.38 -12.70 -5.40
N LEU A 217 21.82 -11.87 -4.45
CA LEU A 217 21.58 -10.44 -4.41
C LEU A 217 22.24 -9.70 -5.58
N SER A 218 23.20 -10.31 -6.28
CA SER A 218 23.80 -9.74 -7.49
C SER A 218 22.79 -9.58 -8.64
N PHE A 219 21.64 -10.27 -8.59
CA PHE A 219 20.57 -10.14 -9.58
C PHE A 219 19.60 -8.98 -9.32
N ALA A 220 19.75 -8.22 -8.22
CA ALA A 220 18.81 -7.18 -7.84
C ALA A 220 18.59 -6.12 -8.94
N ASP A 221 19.67 -5.56 -9.50
CA ASP A 221 19.57 -4.54 -10.56
C ASP A 221 18.97 -5.11 -11.85
N LYS A 222 19.32 -6.37 -12.18
CA LYS A 222 18.73 -7.08 -13.32
C LYS A 222 17.23 -7.28 -13.09
N ALA A 223 16.81 -7.66 -11.89
CA ALA A 223 15.40 -7.83 -11.54
C ALA A 223 14.62 -6.52 -11.67
N LYS A 224 15.17 -5.39 -11.17
CA LYS A 224 14.58 -4.05 -11.34
C LYS A 224 14.43 -3.67 -12.82
N ASN A 225 15.43 -3.94 -13.64
CA ASN A 225 15.35 -3.66 -15.08
C ASN A 225 14.29 -4.52 -15.78
N LEU A 226 14.22 -5.82 -15.49
CA LEU A 226 13.20 -6.72 -16.04
C LEU A 226 11.78 -6.31 -15.60
N LEU A 227 11.62 -5.81 -14.37
CA LEU A 227 10.36 -5.26 -13.87
C LEU A 227 9.91 -4.04 -14.69
N LYS A 228 10.83 -3.10 -14.95
CA LYS A 228 10.54 -1.92 -15.79
C LYS A 228 10.21 -2.31 -17.22
N GLU A 229 10.93 -3.26 -17.81
CA GLU A 229 10.65 -3.78 -19.15
C GLU A 229 9.27 -4.45 -19.22
N ARG A 230 8.92 -5.25 -18.21
CA ARG A 230 7.60 -5.87 -18.10
C ARG A 230 6.49 -4.83 -18.03
N LEU A 231 6.65 -3.79 -17.21
CA LEU A 231 5.69 -2.69 -17.11
C LEU A 231 5.59 -1.89 -18.42
N ALA A 232 6.71 -1.61 -19.09
CA ALA A 232 6.73 -0.91 -20.36
C ALA A 232 5.99 -1.69 -21.47
N ASN A 233 6.07 -3.02 -21.48
CA ASN A 233 5.35 -3.85 -22.45
C ASN A 233 3.83 -3.81 -22.27
N GLU A 234 3.34 -3.46 -21.08
CA GLU A 234 1.91 -3.39 -20.78
C GLU A 234 1.31 -2.02 -21.08
N VAL A 235 2.11 -1.01 -21.44
CA VAL A 235 1.62 0.35 -21.70
C VAL A 235 2.16 0.84 -23.04
N LYS A 236 1.28 1.32 -23.91
CA LYS A 236 1.70 1.81 -25.22
C LYS A 236 2.57 3.07 -25.10
N ASP A 237 3.59 3.15 -25.96
CA ASP A 237 4.47 4.31 -26.11
C ASP A 237 5.23 4.74 -24.84
N VAL A 238 5.60 3.79 -23.97
CA VAL A 238 6.40 4.02 -22.76
C VAL A 238 7.82 3.50 -22.91
N ASN A 239 8.79 4.34 -22.55
CA ASN A 239 10.18 3.93 -22.38
C ASN A 239 10.43 3.51 -20.92
N LYS A 240 11.29 2.50 -20.71
CA LYS A 240 11.62 2.02 -19.36
C LYS A 240 12.27 3.09 -18.48
N GLU A 241 12.91 4.08 -19.08
CA GLU A 241 13.54 5.22 -18.40
C GLU A 241 12.50 6.15 -17.75
N ASP A 242 11.25 6.10 -18.20
CA ASP A 242 10.12 6.85 -17.65
C ASP A 242 9.34 6.07 -16.59
N ILE A 243 9.85 4.89 -16.20
CA ILE A 243 9.29 4.02 -15.17
C ILE A 243 10.16 4.07 -13.92
N TYR A 244 9.52 4.39 -12.80
CA TYR A 244 10.16 4.55 -11.49
C TYR A 244 9.55 3.57 -10.49
N LEU A 245 10.41 2.83 -9.77
CA LEU A 245 9.98 1.83 -8.80
C LEU A 245 10.06 2.42 -7.40
N TYR A 246 9.03 2.15 -6.59
CA TYR A 246 8.93 2.63 -5.22
C TYR A 246 8.69 1.46 -4.26
N PRO A 247 9.05 1.60 -2.97
CA PRO A 247 8.77 0.58 -1.95
C PRO A 247 7.29 0.25 -1.75
N SER A 248 6.37 1.12 -2.18
CA SER A 248 4.93 0.93 -2.08
C SER A 248 4.17 1.75 -3.12
N GLY A 249 2.93 1.37 -3.43
CA GLY A 249 2.03 2.17 -4.29
C GLY A 249 1.80 3.58 -3.75
N MET A 250 1.67 3.71 -2.43
CA MET A 250 1.56 5.02 -1.78
C MET A 250 2.84 5.85 -1.93
N GLY A 251 4.01 5.21 -1.95
CA GLY A 251 5.27 5.87 -2.28
C GLY A 251 5.25 6.46 -3.69
N ALA A 252 4.65 5.78 -4.66
CA ALA A 252 4.48 6.30 -6.02
C ALA A 252 3.51 7.49 -6.05
N ILE A 253 2.32 7.36 -5.43
CA ILE A 253 1.33 8.45 -5.32
C ILE A 253 1.91 9.69 -4.64
N PHE A 254 2.60 9.50 -3.51
CA PHE A 254 3.20 10.59 -2.76
C PHE A 254 4.28 11.31 -3.57
N ASN A 255 5.11 10.57 -4.31
CA ASN A 255 6.12 11.18 -5.16
C ASN A 255 5.53 11.88 -6.38
N ALA A 256 4.46 11.36 -7.00
CA ALA A 256 3.71 12.08 -8.03
C ALA A 256 3.20 13.45 -7.51
N HIS A 257 2.61 13.47 -6.32
CA HIS A 257 2.17 14.71 -5.68
C HIS A 257 3.33 15.66 -5.35
N ARG A 258 4.45 15.14 -4.84
CA ARG A 258 5.66 15.93 -4.57
C ARG A 258 6.21 16.57 -5.84
N ILE A 259 6.30 15.84 -6.95
CA ILE A 259 6.78 16.40 -8.21
C ILE A 259 5.90 17.57 -8.61
N ILE A 260 4.59 17.36 -8.66
CA ILE A 260 3.61 18.37 -9.05
C ILE A 260 3.72 19.63 -8.18
N LEU A 261 3.76 19.47 -6.85
CA LEU A 261 3.90 20.58 -5.90
C LEU A 261 5.16 21.42 -6.12
N ASN A 262 6.27 20.78 -6.52
CA ASN A 262 7.56 21.45 -6.67
C ASN A 262 7.87 21.88 -8.11
N THR A 263 6.95 21.68 -9.07
CA THR A 263 7.24 21.95 -10.49
C THR A 263 6.16 22.76 -11.18
N ILE A 264 4.87 22.42 -11.02
CA ILE A 264 3.79 23.16 -11.70
C ILE A 264 3.66 24.58 -11.11
N GLY A 265 4.01 24.74 -9.84
CA GLY A 265 4.03 26.04 -9.16
C GLY A 265 4.92 27.08 -9.86
N GLU A 266 5.93 26.63 -10.61
CA GLU A 266 6.93 27.49 -11.26
C GLU A 266 6.61 27.80 -12.73
N LEU A 267 5.55 27.23 -13.31
CA LEU A 267 5.26 27.40 -14.73
C LEU A 267 4.44 28.68 -14.99
N PRO A 268 4.89 29.54 -15.94
CA PRO A 268 4.13 30.72 -16.34
C PRO A 268 2.76 30.30 -16.89
N SER A 269 1.70 30.95 -16.41
CA SER A 269 0.37 30.80 -17.00
C SER A 269 0.39 31.34 -18.43
N ASN A 270 -0.17 30.59 -19.39
CA ASN A 270 -0.44 31.07 -20.75
C ASN A 270 -1.50 32.21 -20.82
N SER A 271 -1.91 32.78 -19.69
CA SER A 271 -2.60 34.05 -19.65
C SER A 271 -1.59 35.17 -19.86
N ASN A 272 -1.93 36.21 -20.63
CA ASN A 272 -1.18 37.47 -20.76
C ASN A 272 -1.07 38.28 -19.45
N VAL A 273 -1.17 37.61 -18.30
CA VAL A 273 -0.98 38.12 -16.95
C VAL A 273 0.23 37.38 -16.41
N LEU A 274 1.31 38.12 -16.17
CA LEU A 274 2.47 37.66 -15.42
C LEU A 274 2.00 37.30 -14.01
N VAL A 275 1.75 36.02 -13.75
CA VAL A 275 1.48 35.52 -12.41
C VAL A 275 2.83 35.12 -11.81
N GLU A 276 3.21 35.71 -10.68
CA GLU A 276 4.44 35.33 -10.00
C GLU A 276 4.42 33.84 -9.59
N PRO A 277 5.57 33.13 -9.66
CA PRO A 277 5.71 31.73 -9.21
C PRO A 277 5.23 31.45 -7.77
N SER A 278 5.07 32.51 -6.96
CA SER A 278 4.60 32.45 -5.57
C SER A 278 3.09 32.15 -5.44
N VAL A 279 2.28 32.31 -6.49
CA VAL A 279 0.80 32.27 -6.41
C VAL A 279 0.20 30.86 -6.57
N ARG A 280 0.88 29.92 -7.23
CA ARG A 280 0.35 28.55 -7.45
C ARG A 280 0.47 27.61 -6.24
N ASN A 281 1.23 27.99 -5.22
CA ASN A 281 1.34 27.21 -3.98
C ASN A 281 0.06 27.21 -3.12
N GLU A 282 -0.93 28.02 -3.50
CA GLU A 282 -2.26 28.07 -2.88
C GLU A 282 -3.32 27.27 -3.66
N GLU A 283 -3.00 26.75 -4.84
CA GLU A 283 -3.90 25.92 -5.63
C GLU A 283 -4.07 24.55 -4.97
N LYS A 284 -5.32 24.16 -4.72
CA LYS A 284 -5.64 22.83 -4.17
C LYS A 284 -5.62 21.78 -5.26
N SER A 285 -5.29 20.55 -4.88
CA SER A 285 -5.50 19.39 -5.74
C SER A 285 -6.94 18.87 -5.61
N VAL A 286 -7.44 18.23 -6.65
CA VAL A 286 -8.70 17.50 -6.65
C VAL A 286 -8.43 16.03 -6.35
N CYS A 287 -9.20 15.48 -5.42
CA CYS A 287 -9.35 14.05 -5.22
C CYS A 287 -10.71 13.66 -5.78
N PHE A 288 -10.71 12.93 -6.89
CA PHE A 288 -11.90 12.64 -7.68
C PHE A 288 -12.30 11.17 -7.53
N GLY A 289 -13.50 10.95 -6.98
CA GLY A 289 -13.92 9.67 -6.42
C GLY A 289 -13.54 9.55 -4.94
N PHE A 290 -14.00 8.47 -4.32
CA PHE A 290 -13.61 8.06 -2.98
C PHE A 290 -12.46 7.06 -3.11
N PRO A 291 -11.18 7.50 -3.18
CA PRO A 291 -10.07 6.57 -3.31
C PRO A 291 -9.78 5.90 -1.97
N TYR A 292 -8.80 5.00 -1.99
CA TYR A 292 -8.12 4.55 -0.79
C TYR A 292 -7.70 5.73 0.10
N VAL A 293 -8.07 5.65 1.38
CA VAL A 293 -8.02 6.72 2.41
C VAL A 293 -6.72 7.54 2.41
N ASP A 294 -5.59 6.90 2.11
CA ASP A 294 -4.28 7.52 2.18
C ASP A 294 -4.04 8.59 1.09
N THR A 295 -4.62 8.47 -0.12
CA THR A 295 -4.46 9.47 -1.20
C THR A 295 -5.10 10.79 -0.83
N LEU A 296 -6.35 10.77 -0.35
CA LEU A 296 -7.04 11.95 0.15
C LEU A 296 -6.25 12.61 1.28
N ASN A 297 -5.67 11.80 2.17
CA ASN A 297 -4.82 12.27 3.26
C ASN A 297 -3.52 12.92 2.78
N ILE A 298 -2.89 12.41 1.72
CA ILE A 298 -1.73 13.05 1.09
C ILE A 298 -2.11 14.46 0.62
N LEU A 299 -3.20 14.58 -0.14
CA LEU A 299 -3.61 15.85 -0.73
C LEU A 299 -4.06 16.88 0.33
N ARG A 300 -4.64 16.43 1.44
CA ARG A 300 -5.01 17.30 2.58
C ARG A 300 -3.80 17.78 3.39
N LYS A 301 -2.78 16.93 3.54
CA LYS A 301 -1.65 17.18 4.48
C LYS A 301 -0.49 17.93 3.84
N TRP A 302 -0.25 17.76 2.53
CA TRP A 302 0.84 18.38 1.77
C TRP A 302 0.29 19.29 0.67
N GLY A 303 0.75 20.55 0.63
CA GLY A 303 0.24 21.59 -0.28
C GLY A 303 -0.87 22.44 0.35
N ALA A 304 -1.68 23.09 -0.49
CA ALA A 304 -2.78 23.98 -0.08
C ALA A 304 -4.05 23.24 0.38
N GLY A 305 -4.07 21.91 0.27
CA GLY A 305 -5.20 21.06 0.61
C GLY A 305 -5.89 20.48 -0.61
N CYS A 306 -7.13 20.01 -0.42
CA CYS A 306 -7.84 19.19 -1.38
C CYS A 306 -9.30 19.62 -1.58
N HIS A 307 -9.76 19.64 -2.82
CA HIS A 307 -11.18 19.54 -3.16
C HIS A 307 -11.54 18.06 -3.31
N PHE A 308 -12.50 17.60 -2.53
CA PHE A 308 -12.90 16.21 -2.50
C PHE A 308 -14.24 16.02 -3.20
N TYR A 309 -14.27 15.19 -4.25
CA TYR A 309 -15.48 14.77 -4.96
C TYR A 309 -15.71 13.28 -4.72
N GLY A 310 -16.23 12.92 -3.54
CA GLY A 310 -16.36 11.53 -3.11
C GLY A 310 -17.17 10.64 -4.05
N PHE A 311 -18.19 11.16 -4.73
CA PHE A 311 -18.96 10.38 -5.70
C PHE A 311 -18.18 10.06 -6.97
N GLY A 312 -17.31 10.98 -7.42
CA GLY A 312 -16.48 10.80 -8.63
C GLY A 312 -17.29 10.52 -9.90
N ASP A 313 -18.48 11.10 -10.00
CA ASP A 313 -19.45 10.90 -11.09
C ASP A 313 -19.49 12.08 -12.06
N ASP A 314 -20.32 11.97 -13.10
CA ASP A 314 -20.41 13.01 -14.14
C ASP A 314 -20.91 14.36 -13.58
N HIS A 315 -21.80 14.34 -12.58
CA HIS A 315 -22.24 15.55 -11.87
C HIS A 315 -21.10 16.23 -11.10
N SER A 316 -20.21 15.44 -10.51
CA SER A 316 -18.99 15.96 -9.88
C SER A 316 -18.07 16.63 -10.91
N LEU A 317 -17.97 16.10 -12.13
CA LEU A 317 -17.23 16.75 -13.22
C LEU A 317 -17.92 18.03 -13.70
N ASP A 318 -19.26 18.07 -13.75
CA ASP A 318 -20.01 19.28 -14.13
C ASP A 318 -19.76 20.42 -13.14
N ASP A 319 -19.78 20.14 -11.83
CA ASP A 319 -19.44 21.14 -10.81
C ASP A 319 -17.99 21.63 -10.96
N LEU A 320 -17.04 20.70 -11.14
CA LEU A 320 -15.64 21.05 -11.33
C LEU A 320 -15.45 21.93 -12.56
N GLU A 321 -16.01 21.56 -13.71
CA GLU A 321 -15.91 22.35 -14.94
C GLU A 321 -16.50 23.74 -14.76
N ARG A 322 -17.69 23.86 -14.14
CA ARG A 322 -18.31 25.15 -13.85
C ARG A 322 -17.43 26.05 -12.97
N ARG A 323 -16.79 25.49 -11.95
CA ARG A 323 -15.88 26.24 -11.06
C ARG A 323 -14.63 26.70 -11.80
N LEU A 324 -14.07 25.85 -12.65
CA LEU A 324 -12.94 26.20 -13.52
C LEU A 324 -13.32 27.30 -14.52
N GLU A 325 -14.54 27.26 -15.09
CA GLU A 325 -15.09 28.33 -15.96
C GLU A 325 -15.25 29.67 -15.24
N GLN A 326 -15.55 29.65 -13.94
CA GLN A 326 -15.64 30.83 -13.09
C GLN A 326 -14.26 31.39 -12.66
N GLY A 327 -13.17 30.75 -13.11
CA GLY A 327 -11.80 31.21 -12.88
C GLY A 327 -11.12 30.55 -11.68
N GLU A 328 -11.74 29.56 -11.03
CA GLU A 328 -11.04 28.75 -10.03
C GLU A 328 -9.90 27.98 -10.70
N ARG A 329 -8.79 27.82 -9.98
CA ARG A 329 -7.62 27.09 -10.46
C ARG A 329 -7.31 25.97 -9.50
N ILE A 330 -6.96 24.81 -10.06
CA ILE A 330 -6.54 23.63 -9.30
C ILE A 330 -5.13 23.26 -9.75
N LEU A 331 -4.37 22.65 -8.84
CA LEU A 331 -2.99 22.24 -9.09
C LEU A 331 -2.94 20.96 -9.92
N SER A 332 -3.76 19.98 -9.54
CA SER A 332 -3.81 18.65 -10.13
C SER A 332 -5.11 17.93 -9.76
N LEU A 333 -5.42 16.86 -10.49
CA LEU A 333 -6.52 15.94 -10.21
C LEU A 333 -5.97 14.51 -10.09
N PHE A 334 -6.30 13.86 -8.99
CA PHE A 334 -6.01 12.45 -8.71
C PHE A 334 -7.30 11.65 -8.75
N CYS A 335 -7.33 10.55 -9.48
CA CYS A 335 -8.43 9.60 -9.48
C CYS A 335 -7.93 8.15 -9.52
N GLU A 336 -8.73 7.25 -8.97
CA GLU A 336 -8.60 5.81 -9.19
C GLU A 336 -9.40 5.40 -10.44
N PHE A 337 -8.94 4.37 -11.14
CA PHE A 337 -9.61 3.82 -12.30
C PHE A 337 -9.65 2.28 -12.24
N PRO A 338 -10.81 1.68 -11.96
CA PRO A 338 -11.97 2.27 -11.29
C PRO A 338 -11.70 2.52 -9.78
N SER A 339 -12.64 3.14 -9.07
CA SER A 339 -12.52 3.38 -7.62
C SER A 339 -12.59 2.10 -6.77
N ASN A 340 -11.95 2.11 -5.60
CA ASN A 340 -12.08 1.08 -4.57
C ASN A 340 -12.83 1.64 -3.35
N PRO A 341 -13.98 1.06 -2.91
CA PRO A 341 -14.49 -0.27 -3.27
C PRO A 341 -15.63 -0.26 -4.30
N LEU A 342 -16.16 0.91 -4.69
CA LEU A 342 -17.42 1.03 -5.44
C LEU A 342 -17.28 0.81 -6.94
N LEU A 343 -16.05 0.72 -7.44
CA LEU A 343 -15.73 0.35 -8.83
C LEU A 343 -16.39 1.27 -9.86
N LYS A 344 -16.69 2.51 -9.43
CA LYS A 344 -17.14 3.58 -10.32
C LYS A 344 -15.95 4.08 -11.13
N THR A 345 -16.22 4.40 -12.38
CA THR A 345 -15.19 4.76 -13.36
C THR A 345 -15.38 6.22 -13.77
N PRO A 346 -14.40 7.12 -13.50
CA PRO A 346 -14.50 8.50 -13.92
C PRO A 346 -14.32 8.64 -15.44
N ASP A 347 -14.92 9.68 -16.06
CA ASP A 347 -14.64 10.04 -17.46
C ASP A 347 -13.24 10.67 -17.58
N ILE A 348 -12.21 9.82 -17.66
CA ILE A 348 -10.81 10.26 -17.75
C ILE A 348 -10.50 10.99 -19.05
N ILE A 349 -11.32 10.81 -20.10
CA ILE A 349 -11.18 11.53 -21.36
C ILE A 349 -11.55 12.99 -21.13
N ARG A 350 -12.74 13.23 -20.55
CA ARG A 350 -13.18 14.59 -20.17
C ARG A 350 -12.23 15.23 -19.17
N ILE A 351 -11.74 14.49 -18.17
CA ILE A 351 -10.73 14.99 -17.23
C ILE A 351 -9.47 15.46 -17.95
N SER A 352 -8.96 14.69 -18.92
CA SER A 352 -7.78 15.05 -19.72
C SER A 352 -8.02 16.30 -20.57
N GLU A 353 -9.21 16.46 -21.13
CA GLU A 353 -9.61 17.67 -21.88
C GLU A 353 -9.66 18.90 -20.98
N LEU A 354 -10.27 18.78 -19.80
CA LEU A 354 -10.30 19.84 -18.79
C LEU A 354 -8.89 20.19 -18.30
N SER A 355 -8.03 19.21 -18.08
CA SER A 355 -6.63 19.41 -17.70
C SER A 355 -5.87 20.26 -18.72
N LYS A 356 -6.08 19.98 -20.02
CA LYS A 356 -5.48 20.75 -21.12
C LYS A 356 -6.05 22.16 -21.20
N LYS A 357 -7.37 22.32 -21.02
CA LYS A 357 -8.08 23.62 -21.07
C LYS A 357 -7.70 24.53 -19.89
N TYR A 358 -7.61 23.98 -18.69
CA TYR A 358 -7.45 24.74 -17.44
C TYR A 358 -6.08 24.61 -16.78
N ASN A 359 -5.13 23.92 -17.42
CA ASN A 359 -3.72 23.88 -17.01
C ASN A 359 -3.51 23.32 -15.57
N PHE A 360 -3.93 22.08 -15.37
CA PHE A 360 -3.64 21.27 -14.17
C PHE A 360 -3.12 19.87 -14.55
N ALA A 361 -2.39 19.19 -13.66
CA ALA A 361 -1.90 17.84 -13.93
C ALA A 361 -2.89 16.73 -13.58
N VAL A 362 -2.81 15.58 -14.24
CA VAL A 362 -3.67 14.41 -13.99
C VAL A 362 -2.83 13.22 -13.55
N VAL A 363 -3.22 12.61 -12.42
CA VAL A 363 -2.64 11.37 -11.91
C VAL A 363 -3.73 10.31 -11.84
N ILE A 364 -3.51 9.18 -12.52
CA ILE A 364 -4.44 8.06 -12.54
C ILE A 364 -3.80 6.89 -11.78
N ASP A 365 -4.48 6.42 -10.72
CA ASP A 365 -4.19 5.15 -10.07
C ASP A 365 -5.02 4.04 -10.73
N GLU A 366 -4.38 3.19 -11.52
CA GLU A 366 -5.06 2.11 -12.25
C GLU A 366 -5.08 0.77 -11.50
N THR A 367 -4.52 0.72 -10.28
CA THR A 367 -4.24 -0.53 -9.54
C THR A 367 -5.34 -1.58 -9.60
N VAL A 368 -6.61 -1.15 -9.55
CA VAL A 368 -7.78 -2.03 -9.57
C VAL A 368 -8.11 -2.52 -10.99
N ALA A 369 -8.04 -1.65 -11.99
CA ALA A 369 -8.28 -2.04 -13.37
C ALA A 369 -7.23 -3.02 -13.87
N ASN A 370 -5.97 -2.84 -13.45
CA ASN A 370 -4.78 -3.54 -13.94
C ASN A 370 -4.38 -3.09 -15.36
N LEU A 371 -3.11 -2.70 -15.56
CA LEU A 371 -2.52 -2.32 -16.85
C LEU A 371 -2.79 -3.32 -17.97
N SER A 372 -2.93 -4.62 -17.69
CA SER A 372 -3.25 -5.62 -18.72
C SER A 372 -4.66 -5.44 -19.30
N ASN A 373 -5.56 -4.76 -18.60
CA ASN A 373 -6.97 -4.62 -18.96
C ASN A 373 -7.31 -3.29 -19.62
N VAL A 374 -6.57 -2.22 -19.34
CA VAL A 374 -6.92 -0.85 -19.74
C VAL A 374 -5.72 -0.07 -20.30
N GLU A 375 -5.99 0.93 -21.12
CA GLU A 375 -5.00 1.86 -21.68
C GLU A 375 -5.33 3.29 -21.26
N VAL A 376 -4.78 3.72 -20.11
CA VAL A 376 -5.11 5.01 -19.49
C VAL A 376 -4.02 6.08 -19.67
N LEU A 377 -2.80 5.70 -20.08
CA LEU A 377 -1.68 6.64 -20.21
C LEU A 377 -1.99 7.85 -21.10
N PRO A 378 -2.70 7.73 -22.24
CA PRO A 378 -3.02 8.87 -23.08
C PRO A 378 -3.77 10.02 -22.37
N TYR A 379 -4.36 9.75 -21.22
CA TYR A 379 -5.22 10.68 -20.48
C TYR A 379 -4.59 11.19 -19.17
N ALA A 380 -3.37 10.76 -18.84
CA ALA A 380 -2.68 11.09 -17.59
C ALA A 380 -1.32 11.76 -17.84
N ASP A 381 -0.85 12.55 -16.87
CA ASP A 381 0.55 12.95 -16.80
C ASP A 381 1.39 11.89 -16.07
N PHE A 382 0.82 11.27 -15.04
CA PHE A 382 1.38 10.12 -14.35
C PHE A 382 0.36 8.99 -14.23
N ILE A 383 0.81 7.76 -14.49
CA ILE A 383 0.14 6.57 -13.96
C ILE A 383 0.86 6.17 -12.68
N VAL A 384 0.11 5.82 -11.65
CA VAL A 384 0.63 5.19 -10.44
C VAL A 384 -0.02 3.82 -10.25
N SER A 385 0.77 2.85 -9.79
CA SER A 385 0.30 1.47 -9.62
C SER A 385 0.84 0.88 -8.33
N SER A 386 0.00 0.20 -7.55
CA SER A 386 0.45 -0.65 -6.45
C SER A 386 0.82 -2.04 -6.97
N LEU A 387 2.10 -2.24 -7.27
CA LEU A 387 2.65 -3.54 -7.69
C LEU A 387 2.53 -4.64 -6.61
N THR A 388 2.25 -4.26 -5.37
CA THR A 388 1.91 -5.15 -4.23
C THR A 388 0.71 -6.07 -4.52
N LYS A 389 -0.17 -5.67 -5.44
CA LYS A 389 -1.45 -6.33 -5.73
C LYS A 389 -1.28 -7.39 -6.83
N ILE A 390 -2.14 -7.38 -7.84
CA ILE A 390 -2.21 -8.36 -8.94
C ILE A 390 -0.90 -8.55 -9.71
N PHE A 391 -0.09 -7.49 -9.81
CA PHE A 391 1.24 -7.57 -10.41
C PHE A 391 2.14 -8.56 -9.67
N SER A 392 2.16 -8.51 -8.33
CA SER A 392 2.83 -9.52 -7.51
C SER A 392 2.01 -10.81 -7.41
N GLY A 393 0.75 -10.75 -6.97
CA GLY A 393 -0.13 -11.91 -6.80
C GLY A 393 0.17 -12.77 -5.57
N ASP A 394 1.43 -12.88 -5.16
CA ASP A 394 1.86 -13.79 -4.08
C ASP A 394 1.61 -13.25 -2.64
N SER A 395 1.15 -12.01 -2.50
CA SER A 395 0.90 -11.38 -1.20
C SER A 395 2.10 -11.42 -0.24
N ASN A 396 3.32 -11.27 -0.78
CA ASN A 396 4.57 -11.36 0.00
C ASN A 396 5.57 -10.22 -0.24
N VAL A 397 5.23 -9.21 -1.05
CA VAL A 397 6.11 -8.09 -1.37
C VAL A 397 5.31 -6.82 -1.53
N MET A 398 5.80 -5.73 -0.95
CA MET A 398 5.29 -4.39 -1.24
C MET A 398 6.12 -3.73 -2.33
N ALA A 399 5.43 -3.10 -3.26
CA ALA A 399 6.04 -2.30 -4.31
C ALA A 399 5.01 -1.34 -4.92
N GLY A 400 5.52 -0.29 -5.53
CA GLY A 400 4.78 0.66 -6.35
C GLY A 400 5.53 1.02 -7.62
N CYS A 401 4.79 1.53 -8.60
CA CYS A 401 5.32 2.07 -9.84
C CYS A 401 4.73 3.45 -10.08
N MET A 402 5.54 4.34 -10.64
CA MET A 402 5.07 5.54 -11.31
C MET A 402 5.59 5.54 -12.74
N ILE A 403 4.69 5.74 -13.70
CA ILE A 403 5.01 5.91 -15.13
C ILE A 403 4.77 7.37 -15.49
N LEU A 404 5.81 8.05 -15.94
CA LEU A 404 5.71 9.41 -16.46
C LEU A 404 5.32 9.37 -17.94
N ASN A 405 4.24 10.05 -18.31
CA ASN A 405 3.82 10.11 -19.70
C ASN A 405 4.78 10.96 -20.54
N SER A 406 5.48 10.34 -21.49
CA SER A 406 6.39 11.00 -22.43
C SER A 406 5.71 12.07 -23.31
N LYS A 407 4.39 11.97 -23.47
CA LYS A 407 3.54 12.93 -24.19
C LYS A 407 2.89 13.98 -23.28
N SER A 408 3.19 13.96 -21.98
CA SER A 408 2.74 15.01 -21.06
C SER A 408 3.30 16.36 -21.49
N ARG A 409 2.46 17.39 -21.44
CA ARG A 409 2.86 18.80 -21.60
C ARG A 409 3.84 19.29 -20.52
N TYR A 410 3.94 18.56 -19.41
CA TYR A 410 4.86 18.83 -18.31
C TYR A 410 6.09 17.91 -18.33
N TYR A 411 6.25 17.05 -19.35
CA TYR A 411 7.25 15.99 -19.36
C TYR A 411 8.66 16.47 -19.05
N SER A 412 9.14 17.52 -19.73
CA SER A 412 10.50 18.04 -19.54
C SER A 412 10.75 18.51 -18.10
N THR A 413 9.80 19.25 -17.53
CA THR A 413 9.88 19.75 -16.16
C THR A 413 9.85 18.60 -15.15
N PHE A 414 8.90 17.67 -15.28
CA PHE A 414 8.80 16.51 -14.40
C PHE A 414 10.02 15.61 -14.51
N LYS A 415 10.52 15.37 -15.73
CA LYS A 415 11.71 14.56 -15.97
C LYS A 415 12.96 15.20 -15.37
N SER A 416 13.13 16.51 -15.51
CA SER A 416 14.26 17.23 -14.90
C SER A 416 14.25 17.09 -13.39
N TRP A 417 13.10 17.30 -12.75
CA TRP A 417 12.96 17.13 -11.30
C TRP A 417 13.25 15.70 -10.87
N MET A 418 12.74 14.70 -11.62
CA MET A 418 12.99 13.29 -11.35
C MET A 418 14.47 12.92 -11.46
N ASN A 419 15.21 13.47 -12.44
CA ASN A 419 16.64 13.24 -12.57
C ASN A 419 17.44 13.78 -11.37
N GLU A 420 16.92 14.77 -10.64
CA GLU A 420 17.58 15.39 -9.49
C GLU A 420 17.14 14.80 -8.14
N ASP A 421 15.84 14.55 -7.93
CA ASP A 421 15.31 14.12 -6.63
C ASP A 421 15.24 12.60 -6.46
N TYR A 422 14.96 11.84 -7.53
CA TYR A 422 14.67 10.41 -7.43
C TYR A 422 15.83 9.61 -6.82
N GLU A 423 15.51 8.82 -5.81
CA GLU A 423 16.40 7.83 -5.21
C GLU A 423 15.79 6.44 -5.48
N ASP A 424 16.57 5.50 -6.02
CA ASP A 424 16.13 4.10 -6.12
C ASP A 424 16.17 3.45 -4.73
N LEU A 425 15.05 3.60 -4.01
CA LEU A 425 14.86 3.06 -2.66
C LEU A 425 14.12 1.73 -2.65
N PHE A 426 13.83 1.16 -3.82
CA PHE A 426 13.18 -0.15 -3.89
C PHE A 426 14.18 -1.25 -3.50
N TRP A 427 13.87 -1.98 -2.43
CA TRP A 427 14.83 -2.88 -1.80
C TRP A 427 15.18 -4.09 -2.67
N SER A 428 16.45 -4.48 -2.66
CA SER A 428 17.01 -5.51 -3.55
C SER A 428 16.32 -6.87 -3.44
N GLN A 429 16.05 -7.35 -2.22
CA GLN A 429 15.35 -8.62 -2.04
C GLN A 429 13.89 -8.52 -2.53
N ASP A 430 13.22 -7.39 -2.25
CA ASP A 430 11.86 -7.16 -2.74
C ASP A 430 11.81 -7.12 -4.26
N ALA A 431 12.81 -6.55 -4.93
CA ALA A 431 12.92 -6.54 -6.39
C ALA A 431 13.02 -7.96 -6.98
N ILE A 432 13.82 -8.84 -6.39
CA ILE A 432 13.96 -10.22 -6.88
C ILE A 432 12.66 -11.01 -6.67
N TYR A 433 12.02 -10.86 -5.50
CA TYR A 433 10.71 -11.50 -5.26
C TYR A 433 9.65 -10.96 -6.22
N LEU A 434 9.54 -9.64 -6.37
CA LEU A 434 8.56 -9.04 -7.27
C LEU A 434 8.79 -9.47 -8.72
N GLU A 435 10.05 -9.52 -9.19
CA GLU A 435 10.37 -9.99 -10.55
C GLU A 435 9.86 -11.41 -10.74
N ARG A 436 10.15 -12.32 -9.79
CA ARG A 436 9.70 -13.72 -9.86
C ARG A 436 8.18 -13.81 -9.88
N ASN A 437 7.51 -13.11 -8.97
CA ASN A 437 6.06 -13.23 -8.78
C ASN A 437 5.26 -12.62 -9.95
N SER A 438 5.84 -11.68 -10.69
CA SER A 438 5.14 -10.97 -11.79
C SER A 438 5.33 -11.61 -13.17
N ARG A 439 6.05 -12.73 -13.29
CA ARG A 439 6.33 -13.38 -14.60
C ARG A 439 5.08 -13.83 -15.35
N ASP A 440 4.04 -14.23 -14.63
CA ASP A 440 2.76 -14.74 -15.12
C ASP A 440 1.61 -13.73 -14.95
N PHE A 441 1.91 -12.47 -14.61
CA PHE A 441 0.95 -11.39 -14.36
C PHE A 441 -0.18 -11.30 -15.40
N VAL A 442 0.16 -11.28 -16.69
CA VAL A 442 -0.83 -11.15 -17.78
C VAL A 442 -1.75 -12.37 -17.83
N GLN A 443 -1.19 -13.57 -17.74
CA GLN A 443 -1.97 -14.81 -17.75
C GLN A 443 -2.87 -14.91 -16.51
N ARG A 444 -2.34 -14.55 -15.34
CA ARG A 444 -3.09 -14.46 -14.09
C ARG A 444 -4.27 -13.51 -14.22
N SER A 445 -4.05 -12.32 -14.77
CA SER A 445 -5.12 -11.35 -14.98
C SER A 445 -6.27 -11.92 -15.82
N LYS A 446 -5.94 -12.64 -16.91
CA LYS A 446 -6.95 -13.30 -17.76
C LYS A 446 -7.79 -14.31 -16.99
N VAL A 447 -7.15 -15.19 -16.21
CA VAL A 447 -7.84 -16.17 -15.36
C VAL A 447 -8.73 -15.48 -14.31
N MET A 448 -8.22 -14.46 -13.63
CA MET A 448 -8.97 -13.74 -12.61
C MET A 448 -10.17 -12.98 -13.20
N ASN A 449 -10.02 -12.39 -14.40
CA ASN A 449 -11.13 -11.76 -15.13
C ASN A 449 -12.23 -12.82 -15.45
N GLU A 450 -11.86 -13.98 -15.99
CA GLU A 450 -12.82 -15.06 -16.30
C GLU A 450 -13.55 -15.58 -15.05
N ASN A 451 -12.81 -15.74 -13.95
CA ASN A 451 -13.38 -16.13 -12.67
C ASN A 451 -14.34 -15.05 -12.14
N ALA A 452 -13.98 -13.77 -12.25
CA ALA A 452 -14.83 -12.67 -11.79
C ALA A 452 -16.14 -12.61 -12.57
N GLU A 453 -16.10 -12.76 -13.89
CA GLU A 453 -17.32 -12.84 -14.72
C GLU A 453 -18.22 -14.02 -14.33
N ALA A 454 -17.64 -15.16 -13.92
CA ALA A 454 -18.42 -16.29 -13.44
C ALA A 454 -19.11 -16.01 -12.09
N VAL A 455 -18.42 -15.31 -11.19
CA VAL A 455 -18.98 -14.89 -9.89
C VAL A 455 -20.08 -13.83 -10.08
N ILE A 456 -19.91 -12.87 -10.99
CA ILE A 456 -20.95 -11.89 -11.31
C ILE A 456 -22.23 -12.57 -11.81
N LYS A 457 -22.11 -13.59 -12.66
CA LYS A 457 -23.28 -14.39 -13.10
C LYS A 457 -24.00 -15.10 -11.96
N LEU A 458 -23.27 -15.56 -10.94
CA LEU A 458 -23.87 -16.14 -9.74
C LEU A 458 -24.61 -15.06 -8.94
N PHE A 459 -24.02 -13.88 -8.74
CA PHE A 459 -24.67 -12.78 -8.03
C PHE A 459 -25.89 -12.20 -8.74
N GLN A 460 -25.95 -12.30 -10.07
CA GLN A 460 -27.12 -11.94 -10.88
C GLN A 460 -28.14 -13.08 -11.06
N SER A 461 -27.93 -14.24 -10.42
CA SER A 461 -28.92 -15.32 -10.42
C SER A 461 -30.04 -15.06 -9.41
N GLU A 462 -31.14 -15.80 -9.48
CA GLU A 462 -32.26 -15.70 -8.54
C GLU A 462 -31.80 -15.75 -7.06
N LEU A 463 -30.84 -16.63 -6.74
CA LEU A 463 -30.26 -16.73 -5.40
C LEU A 463 -29.58 -15.42 -4.96
N GLY A 464 -28.87 -14.76 -5.88
CA GLY A 464 -28.22 -13.49 -5.61
C GLY A 464 -29.21 -12.33 -5.53
N GLU A 465 -30.18 -12.26 -6.45
CA GLU A 465 -31.20 -11.20 -6.50
C GLU A 465 -32.08 -11.18 -5.24
N GLU A 466 -32.29 -12.31 -4.57
CA GLU A 466 -33.00 -12.37 -3.30
C GLU A 466 -32.23 -11.68 -2.16
N LEU A 467 -30.90 -11.80 -2.12
CA LEU A 467 -30.05 -11.39 -0.99
C LEU A 467 -29.30 -10.06 -1.19
N ILE A 468 -28.89 -9.79 -2.44
CA ILE A 468 -27.98 -8.70 -2.78
C ILE A 468 -28.79 -7.51 -3.26
N GLU A 469 -28.54 -6.35 -2.66
CA GLU A 469 -29.14 -5.07 -3.06
C GLU A 469 -28.35 -4.43 -4.21
N ASN A 470 -27.03 -4.40 -4.09
CA ASN A 470 -26.15 -3.75 -5.08
C ASN A 470 -24.95 -4.62 -5.40
N ILE A 471 -24.58 -4.67 -6.69
CA ILE A 471 -23.35 -5.27 -7.20
C ILE A 471 -22.50 -4.17 -7.81
N PHE A 472 -21.29 -4.00 -7.31
CA PHE A 472 -20.28 -3.12 -7.86
C PHE A 472 -19.24 -3.96 -8.59
N TYR A 473 -19.19 -3.79 -9.91
CA TYR A 473 -18.16 -4.34 -10.79
C TYR A 473 -18.18 -3.53 -12.11
N PRO A 474 -17.03 -3.26 -12.76
CA PRO A 474 -17.00 -2.28 -13.86
C PRO A 474 -17.90 -2.64 -15.06
N SER A 475 -18.26 -3.91 -15.24
CA SER A 475 -19.19 -4.35 -16.30
C SER A 475 -20.67 -4.18 -15.96
N VAL A 476 -21.02 -3.86 -14.71
CA VAL A 476 -22.42 -3.77 -14.24
C VAL A 476 -22.79 -2.39 -13.68
N VAL A 477 -21.82 -1.59 -13.23
CA VAL A 477 -22.07 -0.24 -12.72
C VAL A 477 -22.44 0.72 -13.85
N GLU A 478 -23.21 1.76 -13.54
CA GLU A 478 -23.66 2.78 -14.51
C GLU A 478 -22.52 3.41 -15.31
N SER A 479 -21.37 3.66 -14.67
CA SER A 479 -20.17 4.23 -15.28
C SER A 479 -19.41 3.28 -16.23
N LYS A 480 -19.97 2.10 -16.56
CA LYS A 480 -19.38 1.13 -17.49
C LYS A 480 -18.93 1.77 -18.81
N GLY A 481 -19.71 2.71 -19.35
CA GLY A 481 -19.41 3.39 -20.60
C GLY A 481 -18.06 4.12 -20.59
N HIS A 482 -17.64 4.64 -19.43
CA HIS A 482 -16.31 5.27 -19.29
C HIS A 482 -15.19 4.24 -19.25
N TYR A 483 -15.41 3.07 -18.64
CA TYR A 483 -14.46 1.97 -18.61
C TYR A 483 -14.23 1.39 -20.01
N ASP A 484 -15.31 1.12 -20.74
CA ASP A 484 -15.26 0.50 -22.07
C ASP A 484 -14.44 1.31 -23.09
N LYS A 485 -14.46 2.64 -23.00
CA LYS A 485 -13.72 3.55 -23.90
C LYS A 485 -12.21 3.30 -23.87
N VAL A 486 -11.66 2.81 -22.77
CA VAL A 486 -10.20 2.64 -22.57
C VAL A 486 -9.81 1.19 -22.28
N LYS A 487 -10.78 0.28 -22.18
CA LYS A 487 -10.57 -1.15 -22.04
C LYS A 487 -9.85 -1.70 -23.28
N LYS A 488 -8.80 -2.49 -23.07
CA LYS A 488 -8.09 -3.20 -24.14
C LYS A 488 -8.98 -4.26 -24.77
N ALA A 489 -8.70 -4.57 -26.04
CA ALA A 489 -9.47 -5.56 -26.80
C ALA A 489 -9.47 -6.95 -26.14
N ASP A 490 -8.32 -7.40 -25.63
CA ASP A 490 -8.16 -8.64 -24.89
C ASP A 490 -8.14 -8.46 -23.36
N GLY A 491 -8.45 -7.26 -22.88
CA GLY A 491 -8.58 -6.94 -21.47
C GLY A 491 -9.92 -7.37 -20.87
N GLY A 492 -10.00 -7.45 -19.54
CA GLY A 492 -11.24 -7.67 -18.78
C GLY A 492 -11.65 -6.47 -17.92
N TYR A 493 -12.56 -6.69 -16.98
CA TYR A 493 -13.04 -5.66 -16.03
C TYR A 493 -12.37 -5.76 -14.65
N GLY A 494 -11.31 -6.56 -14.53
CA GLY A 494 -10.58 -6.76 -13.29
C GLY A 494 -11.14 -7.91 -12.47
N ALA A 495 -10.69 -7.98 -11.22
CA ALA A 495 -10.98 -9.10 -10.31
C ALA A 495 -11.53 -8.65 -8.95
N LEU A 496 -11.79 -7.36 -8.78
CA LEU A 496 -12.37 -6.83 -7.56
C LEU A 496 -13.87 -6.69 -7.77
N ILE A 497 -14.65 -7.24 -6.85
CA ILE A 497 -16.12 -7.17 -6.82
C ILE A 497 -16.51 -6.68 -5.44
N SER A 498 -17.50 -5.80 -5.35
CA SER A 498 -18.15 -5.50 -4.07
C SER A 498 -19.64 -5.78 -4.18
N ILE A 499 -20.23 -6.33 -3.13
CA ILE A 499 -21.67 -6.56 -3.02
C ILE A 499 -22.20 -5.95 -1.73
N VAL A 500 -23.43 -5.46 -1.76
CA VAL A 500 -24.16 -4.99 -0.58
C VAL A 500 -25.35 -5.91 -0.39
N PHE A 501 -25.47 -6.51 0.79
CA PHE A 501 -26.63 -7.32 1.16
C PHE A 501 -27.77 -6.42 1.62
N LYS A 502 -29.01 -6.85 1.34
CA LYS A 502 -30.22 -6.16 1.78
C LYS A 502 -30.33 -6.12 3.31
N GLU A 503 -29.94 -7.20 3.98
CA GLU A 503 -29.98 -7.32 5.43
C GLU A 503 -28.57 -7.54 6.01
N SER A 504 -28.27 -6.88 7.14
CA SER A 504 -26.96 -7.01 7.80
C SER A 504 -26.68 -8.42 8.30
N ALA A 505 -27.72 -9.15 8.73
CA ALA A 505 -27.58 -10.53 9.19
C ALA A 505 -27.08 -11.47 8.08
N ASP A 506 -27.51 -11.24 6.84
CA ASP A 506 -27.11 -12.03 5.67
C ASP A 506 -25.64 -11.76 5.32
N ALA A 507 -25.20 -10.50 5.37
CA ALA A 507 -23.80 -10.12 5.15
C ALA A 507 -22.87 -10.80 6.17
N VAL A 508 -23.26 -10.77 7.46
CA VAL A 508 -22.51 -11.42 8.54
C VAL A 508 -22.46 -12.93 8.33
N CYS A 509 -23.61 -13.55 8.01
CA CYS A 509 -23.70 -14.99 7.77
C CYS A 509 -22.84 -15.42 6.57
N PHE A 510 -22.98 -14.74 5.42
CA PHE A 510 -22.18 -14.99 4.22
C PHE A 510 -20.67 -14.88 4.52
N PHE A 511 -20.23 -13.77 5.14
CA PHE A 511 -18.82 -13.56 5.43
C PHE A 511 -18.25 -14.58 6.43
N ASN A 512 -19.02 -14.97 7.43
CA ASN A 512 -18.57 -15.97 8.42
C ASN A 512 -18.49 -17.37 7.80
N THR A 513 -19.43 -17.74 6.92
CA THR A 513 -19.52 -19.08 6.34
C THR A 513 -18.57 -19.30 5.16
N ILE A 514 -18.26 -18.27 4.37
CA ILE A 514 -17.47 -18.44 3.14
C ILE A 514 -16.07 -19.03 3.40
N GLU A 515 -15.76 -20.16 2.75
CA GLU A 515 -14.47 -20.84 2.87
C GLU A 515 -13.40 -20.30 1.93
N LEU A 516 -13.17 -18.99 1.98
CA LEU A 516 -12.11 -18.29 1.25
C LEU A 516 -11.20 -17.55 2.23
N SER A 517 -10.08 -17.03 1.74
CA SER A 517 -9.16 -16.27 2.62
C SER A 517 -9.81 -14.94 3.01
N LYS A 518 -9.70 -14.54 4.28
CA LYS A 518 -10.38 -13.34 4.80
C LYS A 518 -9.36 -12.34 5.33
N GLY A 519 -9.21 -11.20 4.64
CA GLY A 519 -8.17 -10.23 4.97
C GLY A 519 -8.22 -8.93 4.14
N PRO A 520 -7.45 -7.90 4.52
CA PRO A 520 -7.60 -6.52 4.02
C PRO A 520 -7.09 -6.28 2.58
N SER A 521 -6.24 -7.15 2.04
CA SER A 521 -5.59 -6.92 0.75
C SER A 521 -6.47 -7.30 -0.46
N LEU A 522 -5.92 -7.23 -1.67
CA LEU A 522 -6.54 -7.59 -2.93
C LEU A 522 -5.48 -7.94 -3.98
N GLY A 523 -5.92 -8.47 -5.13
CA GLY A 523 -5.07 -8.81 -6.28
C GLY A 523 -4.13 -9.97 -5.99
N THR A 524 -4.60 -10.99 -5.28
CA THR A 524 -3.81 -12.17 -4.91
C THR A 524 -4.09 -13.36 -5.80
N ASN A 525 -3.19 -14.36 -5.84
CA ASN A 525 -3.38 -15.61 -6.61
C ASN A 525 -4.56 -16.45 -6.09
N PHE A 526 -5.08 -16.13 -4.91
CA PHE A 526 -6.21 -16.74 -4.23
C PHE A 526 -7.23 -15.66 -3.89
N THR A 527 -8.48 -16.05 -3.68
CA THR A 527 -9.56 -15.11 -3.40
C THR A 527 -9.48 -14.58 -1.97
N LEU A 528 -9.58 -13.27 -1.83
CA LEU A 528 -9.66 -12.56 -0.56
C LEU A 528 -11.03 -11.92 -0.37
N VAL A 529 -11.61 -12.05 0.82
CA VAL A 529 -12.91 -11.47 1.18
C VAL A 529 -12.75 -10.60 2.42
N CYS A 530 -13.44 -9.46 2.48
CA CYS A 530 -13.55 -8.67 3.70
C CYS A 530 -14.85 -7.85 3.78
N PRO A 531 -15.36 -7.58 4.99
CA PRO A 531 -16.39 -6.56 5.23
C PRO A 531 -15.72 -5.18 5.14
N TYR A 532 -15.62 -4.63 3.93
CA TYR A 532 -14.70 -3.52 3.64
C TYR A 532 -15.03 -2.26 4.43
N ALA A 533 -16.31 -1.88 4.53
CA ALA A 533 -16.71 -0.69 5.28
C ALA A 533 -16.32 -0.80 6.76
N ILE A 534 -16.57 -1.96 7.38
CA ILE A 534 -16.14 -2.25 8.74
C ILE A 534 -14.63 -2.18 8.85
N LEU A 535 -13.89 -2.88 7.99
CA LEU A 535 -12.43 -2.98 8.10
C LEU A 535 -11.68 -1.67 7.81
N ALA A 536 -12.19 -0.82 6.92
CA ALA A 536 -11.48 0.36 6.46
C ALA A 536 -11.99 1.68 7.07
N HIS A 537 -13.25 1.69 7.54
CA HIS A 537 -13.97 2.90 7.89
C HIS A 537 -14.80 2.77 9.17
N PHE A 538 -14.47 1.82 10.07
CA PHE A 538 -15.26 1.54 11.28
C PHE A 538 -15.62 2.79 12.10
N GLN A 539 -14.65 3.69 12.28
CA GLN A 539 -14.80 4.91 13.08
C GLN A 539 -15.54 6.03 12.33
N GLU A 540 -15.85 5.86 11.05
CA GLU A 540 -16.43 6.87 10.16
C GLU A 540 -17.55 6.31 9.26
N LEU A 541 -18.19 5.19 9.66
CA LEU A 541 -19.23 4.50 8.87
C LEU A 541 -20.35 5.45 8.40
N ASP A 542 -20.92 6.24 9.31
CA ASP A 542 -22.00 7.18 8.98
C ASP A 542 -21.55 8.30 8.02
N GLU A 543 -20.25 8.59 7.93
CA GLU A 543 -19.71 9.54 6.95
C GLU A 543 -19.55 8.90 5.58
N VAL A 544 -18.99 7.69 5.51
CA VAL A 544 -18.70 7.01 4.24
C VAL A 544 -19.95 6.46 3.56
N GLU A 545 -21.00 6.14 4.32
CA GLU A 545 -22.32 5.78 3.79
C GLU A 545 -22.93 6.88 2.93
N LYS A 546 -22.65 8.16 3.24
CA LYS A 546 -23.10 9.30 2.42
C LYS A 546 -22.49 9.29 1.02
N TRP A 547 -21.36 8.61 0.85
CA TRP A 547 -20.68 8.42 -0.44
C TRP A 547 -21.01 7.07 -1.09
N GLY A 548 -21.89 6.27 -0.50
CA GLY A 548 -22.33 4.96 -1.00
C GLY A 548 -21.53 3.77 -0.49
N VAL A 549 -20.62 3.95 0.47
CA VAL A 549 -19.88 2.84 1.11
C VAL A 549 -20.72 2.28 2.25
N ASP A 550 -21.62 1.36 1.93
CA ASP A 550 -22.57 0.75 2.86
C ASP A 550 -21.89 -0.13 3.93
N ARG A 551 -22.38 -0.11 5.18
CA ARG A 551 -21.84 -0.97 6.27
C ARG A 551 -21.97 -2.47 6.00
N ASN A 552 -22.92 -2.89 5.17
CA ASN A 552 -23.14 -4.27 4.72
C ASN A 552 -22.30 -4.65 3.50
N LEU A 553 -21.41 -3.76 3.02
CA LEU A 553 -20.57 -4.00 1.87
C LEU A 553 -19.52 -5.08 2.15
N VAL A 554 -19.59 -6.18 1.40
CA VAL A 554 -18.58 -7.22 1.35
C VAL A 554 -17.79 -7.10 0.04
N ARG A 555 -16.48 -6.97 0.16
CA ARG A 555 -15.56 -6.87 -0.97
C ARG A 555 -14.84 -8.19 -1.19
N MET A 556 -14.77 -8.63 -2.44
CA MET A 556 -14.13 -9.85 -2.88
C MET A 556 -13.09 -9.55 -3.96
N SER A 557 -11.85 -9.95 -3.72
CA SER A 557 -10.79 -9.95 -4.72
C SER A 557 -10.61 -11.36 -5.23
N ILE A 558 -11.21 -11.66 -6.37
CA ILE A 558 -11.23 -12.96 -7.04
C ILE A 558 -9.82 -13.41 -7.43
N GLY A 559 -9.45 -14.64 -7.09
CA GLY A 559 -8.15 -15.25 -7.35
C GLY A 559 -8.15 -16.21 -8.54
N MET A 560 -7.14 -17.08 -8.56
CA MET A 560 -6.90 -18.10 -9.59
C MET A 560 -7.38 -19.49 -9.18
N GLU A 561 -8.29 -19.59 -8.21
CA GLU A 561 -8.98 -20.85 -7.93
C GLU A 561 -9.57 -21.45 -9.21
N LYS A 562 -9.74 -22.78 -9.21
CA LYS A 562 -10.52 -23.43 -10.25
C LYS A 562 -11.94 -22.85 -10.21
N LYS A 563 -12.38 -22.30 -11.34
CA LYS A 563 -13.62 -21.54 -11.50
C LYS A 563 -14.83 -22.22 -10.87
N GLU A 564 -15.01 -23.52 -11.13
CA GLU A 564 -16.17 -24.28 -10.61
C GLU A 564 -16.12 -24.36 -9.08
N ASP A 565 -14.95 -24.66 -8.52
CA ASP A 565 -14.76 -24.79 -7.06
C ASP A 565 -14.92 -23.42 -6.37
N LEU A 566 -14.51 -22.33 -7.00
CA LEU A 566 -14.69 -20.97 -6.50
C LEU A 566 -16.17 -20.57 -6.45
N VAL A 567 -16.88 -20.76 -7.57
CA VAL A 567 -18.31 -20.44 -7.67
C VAL A 567 -19.12 -21.29 -6.69
N GLU A 568 -18.75 -22.56 -6.48
CA GLU A 568 -19.41 -23.43 -5.51
C GLU A 568 -19.27 -22.91 -4.08
N ARG A 569 -18.05 -22.59 -3.63
CA ARG A 569 -17.83 -22.04 -2.27
C ARG A 569 -18.62 -20.75 -2.02
N ILE A 570 -18.79 -19.92 -3.05
CA ILE A 570 -19.57 -18.68 -2.95
C ILE A 570 -21.07 -19.00 -2.90
N ARG A 571 -21.53 -19.96 -3.70
CA ARG A 571 -22.93 -20.41 -3.68
C ARG A 571 -23.32 -20.99 -2.34
N GLU A 572 -22.52 -21.90 -1.78
CA GLU A 572 -22.76 -22.50 -0.47
C GLU A 572 -22.90 -21.42 0.63
N ALA A 573 -22.07 -20.37 0.58
CA ALA A 573 -22.18 -19.25 1.50
C ALA A 573 -23.45 -18.39 1.28
N LEU A 574 -23.88 -18.19 0.02
CA LEU A 574 -25.14 -17.51 -0.30
C LEU A 574 -26.35 -18.34 0.13
N GLU A 575 -26.33 -19.66 -0.03
CA GLU A 575 -27.40 -20.55 0.43
C GLU A 575 -27.56 -20.48 1.96
N CYS A 576 -26.45 -20.48 2.70
CA CYS A 576 -26.47 -20.27 4.14
C CYS A 576 -27.02 -18.89 4.54
N ALA A 577 -26.67 -17.83 3.79
CA ALA A 577 -27.27 -16.51 3.98
C ALA A 577 -28.76 -16.48 3.63
N LYS A 578 -29.23 -17.24 2.64
CA LYS A 578 -30.66 -17.39 2.32
C LYS A 578 -31.43 -18.13 3.39
N GLU A 579 -30.86 -19.15 4.00
CA GLU A 579 -31.46 -19.79 5.18
C GLU A 579 -31.60 -18.79 6.32
N GLN A 580 -30.57 -17.96 6.57
CA GLN A 580 -30.61 -16.88 7.55
C GLN A 580 -31.65 -15.81 7.22
N HIS A 581 -31.82 -15.43 5.95
CA HIS A 581 -32.79 -14.44 5.50
C HIS A 581 -34.25 -14.86 5.75
N ASN A 582 -34.51 -16.17 5.78
CA ASN A 582 -35.85 -16.73 5.99
C ASN A 582 -36.22 -16.94 7.48
N LEU A 583 -35.28 -16.71 8.41
CA LEU A 583 -35.49 -16.76 9.86
C LEU A 583 -35.92 -15.40 10.40
#